data_AF-C7G909-F1
#
_entry.id   AF-C7G909-F1
#
_cell.length_a   1.000
_cell.length_b   1.000
_cell.length_c   1.000
_cell.angle_alpha   90.00
_cell.angle_beta   90.00
_cell.angle_gamma   90.00
#
_symmetry.space_group_name_H-M   'P 1'
#
loop_
_entity.id
_entity.type
_entity.pdbx_description
1 polymer ?
#
loop_
_entity_poly.entity_id
_entity_poly.type
_entity_poly.pdbx_seq_one_letter_code
_entity_poly.pdbx_strand_id
1 'polypeptide(L)'
;MEKEAKITVHPSFEIGEISPRLFSTFLEPIGTMVNGTMYNPKHPTADEQGFRKDVIEALKSTDMPAIRLPGGNFVSAWDWKDSIGPKEQRKVHLDPAWYQYITNEVGHDEYLQWAEKVEAEPMYTINLGTGGIRDAMDIVEYTNHEGGSWWSDLRKKNGHE
;
A
#
# COMPACT_ATOMS: atom_id res chain seq x y z
N MET A 1 -48.03 1.93 17.11
CA MET A 1 -47.27 1.72 18.36
C MET A 1 -45.80 1.85 18.01
N GLU A 2 -45.14 2.88 18.52
CA GLU A 2 -43.67 2.95 18.46
C GLU A 2 -43.10 1.84 19.35
N LYS A 3 -42.02 1.22 18.89
CA LYS A 3 -41.32 0.20 19.66
C LYS A 3 -40.30 0.89 20.56
N GLU A 4 -40.28 0.51 21.83
CA GLU A 4 -39.34 1.03 22.81
C GLU A 4 -38.10 0.11 22.89
N ALA A 5 -36.91 0.71 23.01
CA ALA A 5 -35.64 0.02 23.18
C ALA A 5 -34.93 0.50 24.45
N LYS A 6 -34.29 -0.43 25.18
CA LYS A 6 -33.55 -0.14 26.42
C LYS A 6 -32.09 -0.55 26.27
N ILE A 7 -31.17 0.36 26.60
CA ILE A 7 -29.72 0.14 26.62
C ILE A 7 -29.21 0.35 28.06
N THR A 8 -28.22 -0.43 28.48
CA THR A 8 -27.54 -0.26 29.78
C THR A 8 -26.04 -0.29 29.55
N VAL A 9 -25.31 0.70 30.08
CA VAL A 9 -23.85 0.83 29.98
C VAL A 9 -23.30 0.88 31.40
N HIS A 10 -22.43 -0.07 31.75
CA HIS A 10 -21.82 -0.16 33.07
C HIS A 10 -20.30 -0.26 32.93
N PRO A 11 -19.51 0.61 33.60
CA PRO A 11 -18.06 0.70 33.37
C PRO A 11 -17.31 -0.58 33.75
N SER A 12 -17.80 -1.37 34.71
CA SER A 12 -17.17 -2.65 35.07
C SER A 12 -17.43 -3.80 34.08
N PHE A 13 -18.29 -3.61 33.06
CA PHE A 13 -18.60 -4.64 32.06
C PHE A 13 -17.74 -4.39 30.81
N GLU A 14 -16.44 -4.57 30.98
CA GLU A 14 -15.45 -4.38 29.91
C GLU A 14 -15.34 -5.64 29.02
N ILE A 15 -15.14 -5.44 27.71
CA ILE A 15 -14.88 -6.53 26.75
C ILE A 15 -13.37 -6.69 26.53
N GLY A 16 -12.65 -5.57 26.34
CA GLY A 16 -11.23 -5.54 26.09
C GLY A 16 -10.77 -4.19 25.54
N GLU A 17 -9.47 -4.06 25.30
CA GLU A 17 -8.88 -2.85 24.72
C GLU A 17 -9.21 -2.74 23.22
N ILE A 18 -9.63 -1.56 22.78
CA ILE A 18 -9.86 -1.28 21.35
C ILE A 18 -8.51 -0.99 20.71
N SER A 19 -8.00 -1.94 19.91
CA SER A 19 -6.78 -1.72 19.14
C SER A 19 -6.98 -0.58 18.13
N PRO A 20 -6.08 0.42 18.05
CA PRO A 20 -6.13 1.45 17.03
C PRO A 20 -6.20 0.86 15.61
N ARG A 21 -5.53 -0.29 15.37
CA ARG A 21 -5.52 -0.94 14.04
C ARG A 21 -6.89 -1.32 13.51
N LEU A 22 -7.95 -1.34 14.33
CA LEU A 22 -9.34 -1.49 13.85
C LEU A 22 -9.79 -0.34 12.94
N PHE A 23 -9.13 0.82 13.02
CA PHE A 23 -9.40 2.00 12.21
C PHE A 23 -8.46 2.12 11.00
N SER A 24 -7.75 1.04 10.65
CA SER A 24 -6.88 0.96 9.46
C SER A 24 -7.70 0.88 8.18
N THR A 25 -7.06 1.16 7.04
CA THR A 25 -7.71 1.09 5.73
C THR A 25 -6.97 0.17 4.76
N PHE A 26 -7.42 0.15 3.50
CA PHE A 26 -6.94 -0.72 2.44
C PHE A 26 -6.84 0.05 1.12
N LEU A 27 -5.74 -0.16 0.39
CA LEU A 27 -5.50 0.36 -0.94
C LEU A 27 -5.11 -0.78 -1.90
N GLU A 28 -5.85 -0.88 -3.00
CA GLU A 28 -5.61 -1.78 -4.10
C GLU A 28 -5.61 -0.98 -5.41
N PRO A 29 -4.75 -1.31 -6.39
CA PRO A 29 -4.83 -0.74 -7.73
C PRO A 29 -6.04 -1.30 -8.50
N ILE A 30 -7.25 -1.07 -8.00
CA ILE A 30 -8.51 -1.38 -8.70
C ILE A 30 -9.05 -0.11 -9.36
N GLY A 31 -9.28 -0.17 -10.67
CA GLY A 31 -9.72 0.99 -11.44
C GLY A 31 -8.74 2.15 -11.31
N THR A 32 -9.20 3.31 -10.84
CA THR A 32 -8.38 4.53 -10.73
C THR A 32 -7.85 4.80 -9.32
N MET A 33 -7.98 3.86 -8.39
CA MET A 33 -7.56 4.06 -7.00
C MET A 33 -6.08 4.41 -6.88
N VAL A 34 -5.22 3.72 -7.64
CA VAL A 34 -3.78 4.03 -7.68
C VAL A 34 -3.48 5.03 -8.80
N ASN A 35 -3.59 4.63 -10.06
CA ASN A 35 -3.42 5.55 -11.20
C ASN A 35 -4.67 6.42 -11.38
N GLY A 36 -4.70 7.56 -10.69
CA GLY A 36 -5.80 8.53 -10.70
C GLY A 36 -5.95 9.25 -9.36
N THR A 37 -6.34 8.50 -8.32
CA THR A 37 -6.61 9.03 -6.98
C THR A 37 -5.33 9.17 -6.15
N MET A 38 -4.55 8.11 -5.99
CA MET A 38 -3.27 8.15 -5.25
C MET A 38 -2.18 8.87 -6.06
N TYR A 39 -1.99 8.44 -7.31
CA TYR A 39 -0.91 8.87 -8.20
C TYR A 39 -1.50 9.43 -9.50
N ASN A 40 -1.24 10.71 -9.75
CA ASN A 40 -1.60 11.38 -10.99
C ASN A 40 -0.65 12.57 -11.22
N PRO A 41 0.46 12.39 -11.95
CA PRO A 41 1.48 13.42 -12.13
C PRO A 41 1.00 14.64 -12.94
N LYS A 42 -0.15 14.54 -13.62
CA LYS A 42 -0.80 15.66 -14.32
C LYS A 42 -1.78 16.42 -13.40
N HIS A 43 -1.92 15.93 -12.17
CA HIS A 43 -2.69 16.49 -11.05
C HIS A 43 -2.34 17.96 -10.76
N PRO A 44 -3.21 19.00 -10.78
CA PRO A 44 -2.79 20.32 -10.27
C PRO A 44 -2.27 20.31 -8.81
N THR A 45 -2.70 19.34 -8.02
CA THR A 45 -2.26 19.13 -6.63
C THR A 45 -1.17 18.05 -6.47
N ALA A 46 -0.63 17.51 -7.57
CA ALA A 46 0.42 16.50 -7.47
C ALA A 46 1.70 17.08 -6.82
N ASP A 47 2.43 16.25 -6.06
CA ASP A 47 3.79 16.55 -5.62
C ASP A 47 4.82 16.21 -6.72
N GLU A 48 6.12 16.40 -6.45
CA GLU A 48 7.16 16.13 -7.46
C GLU A 48 7.26 14.64 -7.85
N GLN A 49 6.76 13.73 -6.99
CA GLN A 49 6.74 12.31 -7.26
C GLN A 49 5.50 11.89 -8.06
N GLY A 50 4.48 12.75 -8.13
CA GLY A 50 3.21 12.52 -8.82
C GLY A 50 2.06 12.12 -7.90
N PHE A 51 2.26 12.11 -6.58
CA PHE A 51 1.20 11.81 -5.62
C PHE A 51 0.29 13.00 -5.37
N ARG A 52 -1.00 12.73 -5.24
CA ARG A 52 -2.03 13.75 -4.98
C ARG A 52 -1.95 14.27 -3.55
N LYS A 53 -1.44 15.50 -3.36
CA LYS A 53 -1.29 16.09 -2.02
C LYS A 53 -2.62 16.28 -1.29
N ASP A 54 -3.67 16.67 -1.97
CA ASP A 54 -4.99 16.84 -1.36
C ASP A 54 -5.62 15.52 -0.90
N VAL A 55 -5.30 14.40 -1.57
CA VAL A 55 -5.68 13.06 -1.09
C VAL A 55 -4.84 12.67 0.12
N ILE A 56 -3.53 12.95 0.11
CA ILE A 56 -2.64 12.73 1.25
C ILE A 56 -3.16 13.49 2.48
N GLU A 57 -3.41 14.81 2.37
CA GLU A 57 -3.87 15.63 3.49
C GLU A 57 -5.23 15.17 4.03
N ALA A 58 -6.16 14.78 3.15
CA ALA A 58 -7.45 14.24 3.57
C ALA A 58 -7.29 12.94 4.38
N LEU A 59 -6.38 12.07 3.96
CA LEU A 59 -6.09 10.80 4.63
C LEU A 59 -5.34 10.99 5.94
N LYS A 60 -4.42 11.95 6.04
CA LYS A 60 -3.75 12.30 7.31
C LYS A 60 -4.76 12.76 8.36
N SER A 61 -5.78 13.51 7.95
CA SER A 61 -6.81 14.04 8.86
C SER A 61 -7.68 12.96 9.52
N THR A 62 -7.58 11.69 9.10
CA THR A 62 -8.32 10.58 9.70
C THR A 62 -7.55 9.87 10.81
N ASP A 63 -6.29 10.23 11.06
CA ASP A 63 -5.40 9.57 12.03
C ASP A 63 -5.35 8.04 11.84
N MET A 64 -5.35 7.58 10.58
CA MET A 64 -5.38 6.14 10.30
C MET A 64 -4.06 5.48 10.77
N PRO A 65 -4.11 4.40 11.55
CA PRO A 65 -2.89 3.81 12.13
C PRO A 65 -2.12 2.95 11.14
N ALA A 66 -2.82 2.29 10.20
CA ALA A 66 -2.18 1.46 9.19
C ALA A 66 -2.99 1.44 7.89
N ILE A 67 -2.31 1.02 6.82
CA ILE A 67 -2.89 0.83 5.51
C ILE A 67 -2.39 -0.46 4.89
N ARG A 68 -3.31 -1.34 4.49
CA ARG A 68 -2.96 -2.54 3.72
C ARG A 68 -2.67 -2.15 2.27
N LEU A 69 -1.48 -2.44 1.76
CA LEU A 69 -1.06 -2.12 0.39
C LEU A 69 0.17 -2.91 -0.07
N PRO A 70 0.46 -2.92 -1.39
CA PRO A 70 -0.59 -3.06 -2.38
C PRO A 70 -1.40 -4.31 -2.03
N GLY A 71 -2.66 -4.39 -2.37
CA GLY A 71 -3.36 -5.60 -2.03
C GLY A 71 -4.54 -5.93 -2.88
N GLY A 72 -5.30 -6.85 -2.29
CA GLY A 72 -6.41 -7.58 -2.85
C GLY A 72 -5.97 -8.61 -3.87
N ASN A 73 -6.88 -8.88 -4.79
CA ASN A 73 -6.70 -9.91 -5.80
C ASN A 73 -5.53 -9.56 -6.72
N PHE A 74 -5.27 -8.26 -6.96
CA PHE A 74 -4.16 -7.75 -7.77
C PHE A 74 -2.81 -8.38 -7.41
N VAL A 75 -2.47 -8.44 -6.12
CA VAL A 75 -1.15 -8.92 -5.67
C VAL A 75 -0.92 -10.39 -6.04
N SER A 76 -1.97 -11.18 -6.24
CA SER A 76 -1.83 -12.62 -6.52
C SER A 76 -1.20 -12.92 -7.89
N ALA A 77 -1.11 -11.93 -8.78
CA ALA A 77 -0.48 -12.05 -10.09
C ALA A 77 0.58 -10.97 -10.36
N TRP A 78 0.90 -10.15 -9.38
CA TRP A 78 1.84 -9.04 -9.53
C TRP A 78 3.27 -9.47 -9.20
N ASP A 79 4.22 -9.14 -10.08
CA ASP A 79 5.66 -9.31 -9.84
C ASP A 79 6.25 -7.97 -9.39
N TRP A 80 6.56 -7.89 -8.09
CA TRP A 80 7.12 -6.68 -7.49
C TRP A 80 8.49 -6.32 -8.06
N LYS A 81 9.26 -7.28 -8.58
CA LYS A 81 10.61 -7.06 -9.14
C LYS A 81 10.55 -6.28 -10.44
N ASP A 82 9.47 -6.42 -11.19
CA ASP A 82 9.20 -5.62 -12.40
C ASP A 82 8.69 -4.21 -12.08
N SER A 83 8.52 -3.88 -10.80
CA SER A 83 8.01 -2.59 -10.32
C SER A 83 9.04 -1.71 -9.63
N ILE A 84 10.27 -2.17 -9.41
CA ILE A 84 11.35 -1.41 -8.76
C ILE A 84 12.33 -0.85 -9.80
N GLY A 85 13.16 0.10 -9.36
CA GLY A 85 14.18 0.73 -10.21
C GLY A 85 13.62 1.77 -11.20
N PRO A 86 14.40 2.17 -12.23
CA PRO A 86 14.03 3.26 -13.12
C PRO A 86 12.71 2.99 -13.87
N LYS A 87 11.78 3.94 -13.83
CA LYS A 87 10.40 3.78 -14.36
C LYS A 87 10.39 3.36 -15.83
N GLU A 88 11.34 3.85 -16.63
CA GLU A 88 11.49 3.53 -18.05
C GLU A 88 11.92 2.09 -18.35
N GLN A 89 12.40 1.35 -17.34
CA GLN A 89 12.81 -0.05 -17.45
C GLN A 89 11.74 -1.01 -16.91
N ARG A 90 10.68 -0.50 -16.27
CA ARG A 90 9.62 -1.30 -15.67
C ARG A 90 8.72 -1.89 -16.75
N LYS A 91 8.27 -3.13 -16.53
CA LYS A 91 7.47 -3.88 -17.51
C LYS A 91 5.99 -3.64 -17.30
N VAL A 92 5.24 -3.53 -18.40
CA VAL A 92 3.78 -3.52 -18.37
C VAL A 92 3.26 -4.95 -18.40
N HIS A 93 2.34 -5.28 -17.49
CA HIS A 93 1.70 -6.59 -17.41
C HIS A 93 0.18 -6.49 -17.54
N LEU A 94 -0.48 -7.63 -17.71
CA LEU A 94 -1.93 -7.74 -17.60
C LEU A 94 -2.29 -8.07 -16.15
N ASP A 95 -3.26 -7.35 -15.60
CA ASP A 95 -3.90 -7.67 -14.34
C ASP A 95 -5.08 -8.62 -14.59
N PRO A 96 -4.98 -9.91 -14.22
CA PRO A 96 -6.06 -10.86 -14.41
C PRO A 96 -7.20 -10.69 -13.39
N ALA A 97 -6.99 -9.97 -12.28
CA ALA A 97 -8.01 -9.79 -11.26
C ALA A 97 -9.04 -8.73 -11.68
N TRP A 98 -8.56 -7.63 -12.26
CA TRP A 98 -9.41 -6.48 -12.60
C TRP A 98 -9.44 -6.15 -14.09
N TYR A 99 -8.87 -7.02 -14.93
CA TYR A 99 -8.91 -6.89 -16.40
C TYR A 99 -8.36 -5.55 -16.90
N GLN A 100 -7.20 -5.15 -16.38
CA GLN A 100 -6.54 -3.88 -16.70
C GLN A 100 -5.03 -4.08 -16.94
N TYR A 101 -4.32 -2.99 -17.23
CA TYR A 101 -2.86 -3.00 -17.39
C TYR A 101 -2.18 -2.62 -16.07
N ILE A 102 -1.17 -3.39 -15.69
CA ILE A 102 -0.22 -3.04 -14.62
C ILE A 102 0.90 -2.26 -15.28
N THR A 103 0.83 -0.93 -15.24
CA THR A 103 1.88 -0.08 -15.85
C THR A 103 3.17 -0.04 -15.05
N ASN A 104 3.11 -0.38 -13.75
CA ASN A 104 4.20 -0.28 -12.79
C ASN A 104 4.79 1.14 -12.63
N GLU A 105 4.02 2.19 -13.00
CA GLU A 105 4.39 3.58 -12.69
C GLU A 105 4.43 3.85 -11.18
N VAL A 106 3.60 3.13 -10.43
CA VAL A 106 3.64 2.98 -8.98
C VAL A 106 4.00 1.53 -8.69
N GLY A 107 5.14 1.32 -8.06
CA GLY A 107 5.66 0.01 -7.69
C GLY A 107 5.90 -0.10 -6.19
N HIS A 108 6.66 -1.12 -5.81
CA HIS A 108 6.98 -1.44 -4.41
C HIS A 108 7.44 -0.21 -3.63
N ASP A 109 8.44 0.52 -4.15
CA ASP A 109 9.04 1.66 -3.49
C ASP A 109 8.02 2.81 -3.32
N GLU A 110 7.26 3.13 -4.36
CA GLU A 110 6.28 4.21 -4.34
C GLU A 110 5.12 3.94 -3.36
N TYR A 111 4.69 2.68 -3.18
CA TYR A 111 3.67 2.35 -2.18
C TYR A 111 4.15 2.64 -0.75
N LEU A 112 5.41 2.34 -0.44
CA LEU A 112 5.98 2.57 0.90
C LEU A 112 6.20 4.06 1.15
N GLN A 113 6.73 4.80 0.17
CA GLN A 113 6.87 6.26 0.24
C GLN A 113 5.52 6.97 0.42
N TRP A 114 4.48 6.47 -0.25
CA TRP A 114 3.15 7.02 -0.07
C TRP A 114 2.56 6.72 1.31
N ALA A 115 2.77 5.50 1.84
CA ALA A 115 2.39 5.16 3.21
C ALA A 115 3.04 6.11 4.25
N GLU A 116 4.33 6.41 4.06
CA GLU A 116 5.05 7.39 4.87
C GLU A 116 4.42 8.80 4.76
N LYS A 117 4.10 9.25 3.54
CA LYS A 117 3.47 10.56 3.29
C LYS A 117 2.11 10.71 3.96
N VAL A 118 1.31 9.64 4.04
CA VAL A 118 0.01 9.64 4.71
C VAL A 118 0.10 9.34 6.22
N GLU A 119 1.32 9.18 6.76
CA GLU A 119 1.59 8.89 8.17
C GLU A 119 0.91 7.60 8.68
N ALA A 120 0.80 6.58 7.82
CA ALA A 120 0.20 5.29 8.15
C ALA A 120 1.21 4.15 8.05
N GLU A 121 1.17 3.21 8.99
CA GLU A 121 2.02 2.03 8.93
C GLU A 121 1.64 1.13 7.73
N PRO A 122 2.58 0.76 6.85
CA PRO A 122 2.27 -0.14 5.74
C PRO A 122 2.07 -1.57 6.22
N MET A 123 0.85 -2.09 6.10
CA MET A 123 0.55 -3.51 6.20
C MET A 123 0.76 -4.16 4.82
N TYR A 124 2.02 -4.48 4.51
CA TYR A 124 2.43 -4.90 3.17
C TYR A 124 1.87 -6.28 2.77
N THR A 125 1.32 -6.43 1.56
CA THR A 125 0.85 -7.74 1.05
C THR A 125 1.83 -8.33 0.03
N ILE A 126 2.19 -9.59 0.22
CA ILE A 126 3.08 -10.35 -0.68
C ILE A 126 2.30 -11.27 -1.63
N ASN A 127 2.86 -11.49 -2.83
CA ASN A 127 2.28 -12.41 -3.82
C ASN A 127 2.54 -13.87 -3.41
N LEU A 128 1.46 -14.59 -3.10
CA LEU A 128 1.45 -16.05 -2.89
C LEU A 128 0.47 -16.77 -3.83
N GLY A 129 -0.02 -16.09 -4.87
CA GLY A 129 -0.85 -16.68 -5.92
C GLY A 129 0.02 -17.32 -7.00
N THR A 130 0.71 -16.48 -7.78
CA THR A 130 1.68 -16.90 -8.79
C THR A 130 3.13 -16.79 -8.31
N GLY A 131 3.38 -16.01 -7.25
CA GLY A 131 4.69 -15.89 -6.60
C GLY A 131 4.99 -17.05 -5.66
N GLY A 132 6.26 -17.16 -5.27
CA GLY A 132 6.75 -18.21 -4.37
C GLY A 132 7.38 -17.69 -3.08
N ILE A 133 7.78 -18.64 -2.22
CA ILE A 133 8.49 -18.36 -0.97
C ILE A 133 9.78 -17.55 -1.23
N ARG A 134 10.49 -17.84 -2.32
CA ARG A 134 11.70 -17.09 -2.68
C ARG A 134 11.38 -15.62 -2.94
N ASP A 135 10.31 -15.31 -3.65
CA ASP A 135 9.92 -13.91 -3.90
C ASP A 135 9.53 -13.18 -2.61
N ALA A 136 8.89 -13.90 -1.68
CA ALA A 136 8.56 -13.39 -0.35
C ALA A 136 9.81 -13.14 0.53
N MET A 137 10.84 -13.98 0.42
CA MET A 137 12.11 -13.74 1.09
C MET A 137 12.85 -12.56 0.47
N ASP A 138 12.92 -12.53 -0.86
CA ASP A 138 13.61 -11.50 -1.63
C ASP A 138 13.05 -10.10 -1.33
N ILE A 139 11.72 -9.95 -1.26
CA ILE A 139 11.09 -8.66 -0.96
C ILE A 139 11.36 -8.22 0.48
N VAL A 140 11.32 -9.14 1.45
CA VAL A 140 11.65 -8.81 2.85
C VAL A 140 13.11 -8.39 2.99
N GLU A 141 14.03 -9.06 2.29
CA GLU A 141 15.44 -8.67 2.23
C GLU A 141 15.61 -7.29 1.58
N TYR A 142 14.98 -7.08 0.41
CA TYR A 142 15.01 -5.81 -0.30
C TYR A 142 14.48 -4.67 0.57
N THR A 143 13.37 -4.85 1.28
CA THR A 143 12.73 -3.77 2.04
C THR A 143 13.39 -3.51 3.39
N ASN A 144 13.72 -4.56 4.15
CA ASN A 144 14.02 -4.42 5.58
C ASN A 144 15.50 -4.63 5.95
N HIS A 145 16.30 -5.25 5.07
CA HIS A 145 17.68 -5.54 5.43
C HIS A 145 18.56 -4.29 5.33
N GLU A 146 19.46 -4.09 6.29
CA GLU A 146 20.25 -2.86 6.43
C GLU A 146 21.22 -2.63 5.26
N GLY A 147 21.83 -3.69 4.72
CA GLY A 147 22.84 -3.58 3.67
C GLY A 147 23.75 -4.80 3.58
N GLY A 148 24.55 -4.87 2.50
CA GLY A 148 25.57 -5.91 2.32
C GLY A 148 25.06 -7.20 1.68
N SER A 149 23.79 -7.24 1.30
CA SER A 149 23.21 -8.28 0.47
C SER A 149 22.84 -7.73 -0.90
N TRP A 150 22.62 -8.61 -1.88
CA TRP A 150 22.28 -8.18 -3.24
C TRP A 150 20.97 -7.39 -3.28
N TRP A 151 19.93 -7.83 -2.56
CA TRP A 151 18.64 -7.13 -2.56
C TRP A 151 18.67 -5.82 -1.77
N SER A 152 19.31 -5.77 -0.60
CA SER A 152 19.43 -4.53 0.16
C SER A 152 20.26 -3.47 -0.58
N ASP A 153 21.33 -3.89 -1.25
CA ASP A 153 22.19 -2.97 -1.99
C ASP A 153 21.52 -2.52 -3.29
N LEU A 154 20.64 -3.35 -3.88
CA LEU A 154 19.77 -2.94 -4.98
C LEU A 154 18.76 -1.88 -4.53
N ARG A 155 18.15 -2.02 -3.35
CA ARG A 155 17.26 -0.98 -2.77
C ARG A 155 17.99 0.36 -2.67
N LYS A 156 19.21 0.35 -2.11
CA LYS A 156 20.06 1.55 -2.01
C LYS A 156 20.39 2.14 -3.38
N LYS A 157 20.73 1.30 -4.35
CA LYS A 157 20.99 1.72 -5.73
C LYS A 157 19.75 2.37 -6.38
N ASN A 158 18.55 1.91 -6.03
CA ASN A 158 17.29 2.50 -6.48
C ASN A 158 16.95 3.81 -5.76
N GLY A 159 17.75 4.23 -4.78
CA GLY A 159 17.61 5.53 -4.10
C GLY A 159 16.89 5.47 -2.76
N HIS A 160 16.81 4.29 -2.13
CA HIS A 160 16.16 4.13 -0.82
C HIS A 160 17.15 3.51 0.17
N GLU A 161 17.55 4.29 1.19
CA GLU A 161 18.39 3.78 2.30
C GLU A 161 17.59 2.97 3.31
#